data_AF-A0A6N3T8N6-F1
#
_entry.id   AF-A0A6N3T8N6-F1
#
_cell.length_a   1.000
_cell.length_b   1.000
_cell.length_c   1.000
_cell.angle_alpha   90.00
_cell.angle_beta   90.00
_cell.angle_gamma   90.00
#
_symmetry.space_group_name_H-M   'P 1'
#
loop_
_entity.id
_entity.type
_entity.pdbx_description
1 polymer ?
#
loop_
_entity_poly.entity_id
_entity_poly.type
_entity_poly.pdbx_seq_one_letter_code
_entity_poly.pdbx_strand_id
1 'polypeptide(L)' 'MAAPKNKPQYDVPVITLKALIIMHAVLFVLLALWAWLDWSLPQ' A
#
# COMPACT_ATOMS: atom_id res chain seq x y z
N MET A 1 45.76 -3.88 4.21
CA MET A 1 44.80 -4.29 3.16
C MET A 1 43.41 -4.11 3.74
N ALA A 2 42.68 -3.05 3.37
CA ALA A 2 41.34 -2.78 3.91
C ALA A 2 40.30 -3.55 3.08
N ALA A 3 39.48 -4.37 3.74
CA ALA A 3 38.45 -5.18 3.09
C ALA A 3 37.33 -4.30 2.49
N PRO A 4 36.76 -4.68 1.34
CA PRO A 4 35.65 -3.95 0.75
C PRO A 4 34.40 -4.09 1.61
N LYS A 5 33.86 -2.94 2.05
CA LYS A 5 32.60 -2.85 2.80
C LYS A 5 31.45 -3.14 1.83
N ASN A 6 31.02 -4.40 1.77
CA ASN A 6 29.81 -4.79 1.05
C ASN A 6 28.61 -4.07 1.67
N LYS A 7 28.01 -3.15 0.91
CA LYS A 7 26.74 -2.53 1.28
C LYS A 7 25.65 -3.57 1.07
N PRO A 8 24.75 -3.81 2.03
CA PRO A 8 23.59 -4.67 1.79
C PRO A 8 22.75 -4.03 0.68
N GLN A 9 22.71 -4.70 -0.46
CA GLN A 9 21.85 -4.36 -1.57
C GLN A 9 20.43 -4.82 -1.20
N TYR A 10 19.62 -3.88 -0.70
CA TYR A 10 18.21 -4.15 -0.42
C TYR A 10 17.47 -4.19 -1.76
N ASP A 11 17.41 -5.38 -2.39
CA ASP A 11 16.62 -5.68 -3.60
C ASP A 11 15.09 -5.73 -3.34
N VAL A 12 14.65 -5.28 -2.16
CA VAL A 12 13.22 -5.20 -1.84
C VAL A 12 12.71 -3.86 -2.38
N PRO A 13 11.69 -3.84 -3.26
CA PRO A 13 11.03 -2.59 -3.62
C PRO A 13 10.38 -2.04 -2.34
N VAL A 14 11.07 -1.11 -1.68
CA VAL A 14 10.57 -0.46 -0.48
C VAL A 14 9.42 0.43 -0.94
N ILE A 15 8.21 -0.11 -0.95
CA ILE A 15 6.99 0.67 -1.11
C ILE A 15 7.09 1.78 -0.07
N THR A 16 7.26 3.02 -0.56
CA THR A 16 7.40 4.18 0.31
C THR A 16 6.14 4.27 1.17
N LEU A 17 6.26 4.72 2.43
CA LEU A 17 5.10 4.89 3.32
C LEU A 17 3.95 5.67 2.64
N LYS A 18 4.28 6.64 1.78
CA LYS A 18 3.32 7.35 0.93
C LYS A 18 2.52 6.41 0.02
N ALA A 19 3.19 5.51 -0.70
CA ALA A 19 2.53 4.53 -1.57
C ALA A 19 1.67 3.54 -0.78
N LEU A 20 2.12 3.14 0.42
CA LEU A 20 1.32 2.31 1.32
C LEU A 20 0.03 3.02 1.75
N ILE A 21 0.12 4.29 2.14
CA ILE A 21 -1.04 5.11 2.54
C ILE A 21 -2.01 5.28 1.35
N ILE A 22 -1.48 5.58 0.16
CA ILE A 22 -2.32 5.74 -1.05
C ILE A 22 -3.06 4.45 -1.36
N MET A 23 -2.39 3.29 -1.30
CA MET A 23 -3.02 1.99 -1.54
C MET A 23 -4.19 1.73 -0.57
N HIS A 24 -4.01 2.03 0.72
CA HIS A 24 -5.06 1.87 1.72
C HIS A 24 -6.20 2.88 1.53
N ALA A 25 -5.89 4.12 1.18
CA ALA A 25 -6.90 5.15 0.90
C ALA A 25 -7.81 4.73 -0.26
N VAL A 26 -7.24 4.20 -1.35
CA VAL A 26 -8.01 3.70 -2.49
C VAL A 26 -8.90 2.53 -2.08
N LEU A 27 -8.36 1.57 -1.33
CA LEU A 27 -9.14 0.44 -0.82
C LEU A 27 -10.31 0.90 0.06
N PHE A 28 -10.06 1.88 0.93
CA PHE A 28 -11.07 2.41 1.84
C PHE A 28 -12.22 3.08 1.08
N VAL A 29 -11.92 3.88 0.05
CA VAL A 29 -12.94 4.50 -0.80
C VAL A 29 -13.78 3.42 -1.50
N LEU A 30 -13.14 2.37 -2.01
CA LEU A 30 -13.83 1.31 -2.74
C LEU A 30 -14.78 0.53 -1.83
N LEU A 31 -14.34 0.20 -0.61
CA LEU A 31 -15.18 -0.44 0.40
C LEU A 31 -16.32 0.47 0.87
N ALA A 32 -16.06 1.77 1.04
CA ALA A 32 -17.09 2.73 1.45
C ALA A 32 -18.18 2.87 0.37
N LEU A 33 -17.78 2.94 -0.91
CA LEU A 33 -18.71 2.98 -2.03
C LEU A 33 -19.50 1.67 -2.14
N TRP A 34 -18.84 0.53 -1.93
CA TRP A 34 -19.50 -0.77 -1.95
C TRP A 34 -20.53 -0.89 -0.82
N ALA A 35 -20.16 -0.55 0.41
CA ALA A 35 -21.06 -0.58 1.56
C ALA A 35 -22.22 0.40 1.39
N TRP A 36 -21.96 1.58 0.83
CA TRP A 36 -23.01 2.53 0.46
C TRP A 36 -23.97 1.93 -0.56
N LEU A 37 -23.45 1.28 -1.62
CA LEU A 37 -24.26 0.67 -2.66
C LEU A 37 -25.15 -0.44 -2.09
N ASP A 38 -24.57 -1.32 -1.26
CA ASP A 38 -25.27 -2.42 -0.58
C ASP A 38 -26.42 -1.91 0.30
N TRP A 39 -26.18 -0.85 1.07
CA TRP A 39 -27.23 -0.20 1.87
C TRP A 39 -28.28 0.50 1.00
N SER A 40 -27.88 1.10 -0.12
CA SER A 40 -28.76 1.88 -0.99
C SER A 40 -29.74 1.03 -1.80
N LEU A 41 -29.43 -0.25 -1.99
CA LEU A 41 -30.28 -1.16 -2.74
C LEU A 41 -31.40 -1.70 -1.82
N PRO A 42 -32.68 -1.50 -2.18
CA PRO A 42 -33.77 -2.11 -1.45
C PRO A 42 -33.68 -3.63 -1.60
N GLN A 43 -33.69 -4.33 -0.46
CA GLN A 43 -33.71 -5.79 -0.36
C GLN A 43 -35.11 -6.33 -0.66
#